data_AF-A0A8H8SIJ8-F1
#
_entry.id   AF-A0A8H8SIJ8-F1
#
_cell.length_a   1.000
_cell.length_b   1.000
_cell.length_c   1.000
_cell.angle_alpha   90.00
_cell.angle_beta   90.00
_cell.angle_gamma   90.00
#
_symmetry.space_group_name_H-M   'P 1'
#
loop_
_entity.id
_entity.type
_entity.pdbx_description
1 polymer ?
#
loop_
_entity_poly.entity_id
_entity_poly.type
_entity_poly.pdbx_seq_one_letter_code
_entity_poly.pdbx_strand_id
1 'polypeptide(L)'
;MSLESPVQISFSGQKILTMMTGDSDSPVYATSANAKPGKQTWNLHKQQDTYHLQNQLFHKYIGVATSLHPNVTAVATESPIDFVVESTGRDTYKLYVTNDSEKLYLYLAPDWSHSPKVALVREQDAKDHWHIKLVA
;
A
#
# COMPACT_ATOMS: atom_id res chain seq x y z
N MET A 1 2.25 -12.49 -15.06
CA MET A 1 3.25 -11.67 -14.34
C MET A 1 3.80 -12.53 -13.22
N SER A 2 5.07 -12.97 -13.28
CA SER A 2 5.75 -13.37 -12.05
C SER A 2 6.09 -12.07 -11.30
N LEU A 3 5.65 -11.95 -10.05
CA LEU A 3 5.75 -10.72 -9.26
C LEU A 3 7.09 -10.61 -8.50
N GLU A 4 8.13 -11.30 -8.99
CA GLU A 4 9.47 -11.26 -8.39
C GLU A 4 10.25 -10.00 -8.75
N SER A 5 9.79 -9.23 -9.73
CA SER A 5 10.40 -7.96 -10.10
C SER A 5 9.86 -6.81 -9.25
N PRO A 6 10.71 -5.90 -8.75
CA PRO A 6 10.27 -4.76 -7.95
C PRO A 6 9.29 -3.87 -8.71
N VAL A 7 8.33 -3.29 -7.99
CA VAL A 7 7.28 -2.44 -8.56
C VAL A 7 7.22 -1.06 -7.91
N GLN A 8 6.65 -0.12 -8.64
CA GLN A 8 6.10 1.12 -8.10
C GLN A 8 4.57 1.05 -8.08
N ILE A 9 3.99 1.47 -6.97
CA ILE A 9 2.54 1.50 -6.75
C ILE A 9 2.12 2.97 -6.68
N SER A 10 1.52 3.49 -7.74
CA SER A 10 1.15 4.91 -7.83
C SER A 10 -0.35 5.14 -7.70
N PHE A 11 -0.71 6.17 -6.95
CA PHE A 11 -2.08 6.60 -6.72
C PHE A 11 -2.47 7.67 -7.75
N SER A 12 -3.50 7.41 -8.54
CA SER A 12 -4.01 8.33 -9.57
C SER A 12 -2.90 8.92 -10.47
N GLY A 13 -1.85 8.13 -10.73
CA GLY A 13 -0.72 8.49 -11.59
C GLY A 13 0.25 9.58 -11.07
N GLN A 14 0.02 10.16 -9.88
CA GLN A 14 0.80 11.32 -9.40
C GLN A 14 1.58 11.07 -8.11
N LYS A 15 0.99 10.32 -7.17
CA LYS A 15 1.62 10.01 -5.88
C LYS A 15 2.07 8.55 -5.90
N ILE A 16 3.13 8.21 -5.20
CA ILE A 16 3.72 6.86 -5.16
C ILE A 16 3.74 6.40 -3.71
N LEU A 17 3.31 5.17 -3.48
CA LEU A 17 3.37 4.52 -2.18
C LEU A 17 4.82 4.49 -1.69
N THR A 18 5.05 5.08 -0.51
CA THR A 18 6.37 5.43 -0.01
C THR A 18 6.50 5.08 1.47
N MET A 19 7.50 4.29 1.79
CA MET A 19 7.95 4.11 3.17
C MET A 19 9.02 5.16 3.45
N MET A 20 8.81 6.04 4.44
CA MET A 20 9.75 7.13 4.73
C MET A 20 10.89 6.70 5.66
N THR A 21 10.59 5.80 6.60
CA THR A 21 11.51 5.19 7.57
C THR A 21 11.11 3.72 7.72
N GLY A 22 12.06 2.87 8.14
CA GLY A 22 11.83 1.46 8.45
C GLY A 22 11.54 1.19 9.92
N ASP A 23 11.37 2.22 10.74
CA ASP A 23 11.06 2.04 12.16
C ASP A 23 9.66 1.46 12.28
N SER A 24 9.49 0.44 13.14
CA SER A 24 8.18 -0.18 13.35
C SER A 24 7.13 0.85 13.72
N ASP A 25 5.91 0.64 13.23
CA ASP A 25 4.74 1.52 13.41
C ASP A 25 4.87 2.91 12.77
N SER A 26 5.95 3.17 12.03
CA SER A 26 6.08 4.39 11.24
C SER A 26 5.08 4.37 10.06
N PRO A 27 4.32 5.46 9.84
CA PRO A 27 3.34 5.51 8.78
C PRO A 27 3.92 5.34 7.37
N VAL A 28 3.13 4.76 6.49
CA VAL A 28 3.35 4.73 5.04
C VAL A 28 2.63 5.93 4.40
N TYR A 29 3.23 6.49 3.35
CA TYR A 29 2.79 7.71 2.69
C TYR A 29 2.59 7.49 1.19
N ALA A 30 1.92 8.44 0.52
CA ALA A 30 1.81 8.55 -0.92
C ALA A 30 2.43 9.88 -1.38
N THR A 31 3.69 9.89 -1.79
CA THR A 31 4.46 11.12 -2.08
C THR A 31 4.80 11.26 -3.57
N SER A 32 5.26 12.43 -4.00
CA SER A 32 5.77 12.64 -5.36
C SER A 32 7.02 11.78 -5.65
N ALA A 33 7.36 11.62 -6.93
CA ALA A 33 8.51 10.83 -7.43
C ALA A 33 9.90 11.44 -7.13
N ASN A 34 10.10 12.03 -5.95
CA ASN A 34 11.34 12.66 -5.51
C ASN A 34 11.90 12.05 -4.21
N ALA A 35 11.33 10.93 -3.76
CA ALA A 35 11.90 10.20 -2.62
C ALA A 35 13.20 9.50 -3.01
N LYS A 36 14.04 9.20 -2.00
CA LYS A 36 15.27 8.42 -2.22
C LYS A 36 14.94 7.09 -2.92
N PRO A 37 15.83 6.59 -3.81
CA PRO A 37 15.69 5.27 -4.43
C PRO A 37 15.38 4.19 -3.39
N GLY A 38 14.48 3.26 -3.71
CA GLY A 38 14.08 2.14 -2.84
C GLY A 38 12.99 2.46 -1.80
N LYS A 39 12.78 3.72 -1.41
CA LYS A 39 11.65 4.11 -0.54
C LYS A 39 10.27 3.94 -1.19
N GLN A 40 10.26 4.02 -2.53
CA GLN A 40 9.07 3.96 -3.39
C GLN A 40 8.97 2.66 -4.18
N THR A 41 9.90 1.74 -3.93
CA THR A 41 9.96 0.46 -4.62
C THR A 41 9.56 -0.66 -3.68
N TRP A 42 8.71 -1.55 -4.18
CA TRP A 42 8.09 -2.61 -3.40
C TRP A 42 8.26 -3.96 -4.08
N ASN A 43 8.47 -5.00 -3.29
CA ASN A 43 8.39 -6.38 -3.73
C ASN A 43 7.01 -6.93 -3.34
N LEU A 44 6.31 -7.56 -4.28
CA LEU A 44 5.02 -8.19 -4.04
C LEU A 44 5.22 -9.70 -3.86
N HIS A 45 5.22 -10.15 -2.60
CA HIS A 45 5.37 -11.56 -2.28
C HIS A 45 3.99 -12.22 -2.32
N LYS A 46 3.76 -13.07 -3.32
CA LYS A 46 2.48 -13.78 -3.47
C LYS A 46 2.36 -14.89 -2.41
N GLN A 47 1.26 -14.89 -1.67
CA GLN A 47 0.86 -15.96 -0.75
C GLN A 47 -0.54 -16.46 -1.14
N GLN A 48 -0.61 -17.62 -1.79
CA GLN A 48 -1.85 -18.16 -2.36
C GLN A 48 -2.52 -17.14 -3.30
N ASP A 49 -3.61 -16.50 -2.88
CA ASP A 49 -4.36 -15.49 -3.64
C ASP A 49 -4.18 -14.06 -3.11
N THR A 50 -3.25 -13.87 -2.17
CA THR A 50 -2.95 -12.59 -1.52
C THR A 50 -1.48 -12.19 -1.73
N TYR A 51 -1.15 -10.97 -1.32
CA TYR A 51 0.17 -10.38 -1.48
C TYR A 51 0.63 -9.67 -0.22
N HIS A 52 1.90 -9.88 0.13
CA HIS A 52 2.61 -9.01 1.08
C HIS A 52 3.41 -7.98 0.31
N LEU A 53 3.33 -6.72 0.73
CA LEU A 53 4.07 -5.61 0.14
C LEU A 53 5.27 -5.29 1.01
N GLN A 54 6.47 -5.65 0.54
CA GLN A 54 7.72 -5.37 1.25
C GLN A 54 8.45 -4.19 0.61
N ASN A 55 8.86 -3.20 1.39
CA ASN A 55 9.68 -2.10 0.90
C ASN A 55 11.10 -2.59 0.60
N GLN A 56 11.65 -2.20 -0.55
CA GLN A 56 12.96 -2.68 -1.00
C GLN A 56 14.12 -2.11 -0.17
N LEU A 57 14.05 -0.85 0.29
CA LEU A 57 15.13 -0.21 1.04
C LEU A 57 15.18 -0.64 2.50
N PHE A 58 14.00 -0.71 3.15
CA PHE A 58 13.91 -0.96 4.58
C PHE A 58 13.65 -2.43 4.92
N HIS A 59 13.31 -3.26 3.93
CA HIS A 59 12.96 -4.67 4.10
C HIS A 59 11.76 -4.94 5.03
N LYS A 60 10.99 -3.89 5.36
CA LYS A 60 9.75 -3.96 6.15
C LYS A 60 8.53 -4.13 5.26
N TYR A 61 7.46 -4.68 5.82
CA TYR A 61 6.18 -4.83 5.16
C TYR A 61 5.24 -3.66 5.46
N ILE A 62 4.18 -3.54 4.66
CA ILE A 62 2.99 -2.78 5.02
C ILE A 62 2.11 -3.63 5.94
N GLY A 63 1.68 -3.03 7.04
CA GLY A 63 0.66 -3.60 7.91
C GLY A 63 -0.02 -2.52 8.76
N VAL A 64 -0.51 -2.92 9.94
CA VAL A 64 -1.20 -2.04 10.90
C VAL A 64 -0.62 -2.26 12.30
N ALA A 65 -0.56 -1.21 13.12
CA ALA A 65 -0.07 -1.29 14.50
C ALA A 65 -1.15 -1.81 15.49
N THR A 66 -2.41 -1.69 15.10
CA THR A 66 -3.60 -2.07 15.91
C THR A 66 -4.46 -3.07 15.14
N SER A 67 -5.60 -3.45 15.71
CA SER A 67 -6.58 -4.26 14.99
C SER A 67 -7.06 -3.58 13.69
N LEU A 68 -7.51 -4.40 12.74
CA LEU A 68 -8.12 -3.90 11.51
C LEU A 68 -9.43 -3.18 11.84
N HIS A 69 -9.52 -1.92 11.44
CA HIS A 69 -10.74 -1.13 11.48
C HIS A 69 -10.66 -0.03 10.41
N PRO A 70 -11.80 0.54 9.99
CA PRO A 70 -11.81 1.68 9.08
C PRO A 70 -10.95 2.83 9.57
N ASN A 71 -10.23 3.46 8.64
CA ASN A 71 -9.28 4.55 8.84
C ASN A 71 -8.04 4.20 9.67
N VAL A 72 -7.76 2.92 9.93
CA VAL A 72 -6.48 2.51 10.55
C VAL A 72 -5.32 2.87 9.62
N THR A 73 -4.28 3.48 10.17
CA THR A 73 -3.10 3.90 9.42
C THR A 73 -2.28 2.69 8.97
N ALA A 74 -1.87 2.67 7.71
CA ALA A 74 -0.91 1.71 7.21
C ALA A 74 0.51 2.10 7.69
N VAL A 75 1.24 1.15 8.26
CA VAL A 75 2.55 1.36 8.89
C VAL A 75 3.60 0.38 8.37
N ALA A 76 4.87 0.72 8.57
CA ALA A 76 5.99 -0.18 8.42
C ALA A 76 6.00 -1.20 9.57
N THR A 77 6.12 -2.48 9.25
CA THR A 77 6.10 -3.56 10.25
C THR A 77 6.87 -4.79 9.78
N GLU A 78 7.22 -5.66 10.73
CA GLU A 78 7.74 -7.01 10.45
C GLU A 78 6.62 -8.04 10.23
N SER A 79 5.40 -7.71 10.66
CA SER A 79 4.22 -8.59 10.56
C SER A 79 3.32 -8.12 9.42
N PRO A 80 3.44 -8.69 8.21
CA PRO A 80 2.68 -8.25 7.05
C PRO A 80 1.17 -8.49 7.24
N ILE A 81 0.39 -7.75 6.46
CA ILE A 81 -1.04 -8.06 6.24
C ILE A 81 -1.26 -8.58 4.82
N ASP A 82 -2.22 -9.48 4.68
CA ASP A 82 -2.56 -10.13 3.41
C ASP A 82 -3.45 -9.25 2.54
N PHE A 83 -2.87 -8.63 1.51
CA PHE A 83 -3.64 -7.83 0.55
C PHE A 83 -4.17 -8.69 -0.59
N VAL A 84 -5.45 -8.59 -0.88
CA VAL A 84 -6.00 -8.98 -2.18
C VAL A 84 -5.78 -7.82 -3.15
N VAL A 85 -5.25 -8.14 -4.34
CA VAL A 85 -5.04 -7.19 -5.43
C VAL A 85 -6.10 -7.43 -6.50
N GLU A 86 -7.12 -6.57 -6.53
CA GLU A 86 -8.26 -6.66 -7.43
C GLU A 86 -8.06 -5.74 -8.64
N SER A 87 -8.08 -6.31 -9.84
CA SER A 87 -8.02 -5.53 -11.07
C SER A 87 -9.34 -4.78 -11.30
N THR A 88 -9.24 -3.49 -11.62
CA THR A 88 -10.38 -2.60 -11.88
C THR A 88 -10.38 -2.05 -13.32
N GLY A 89 -9.39 -2.44 -14.14
CA GLY A 89 -9.20 -1.93 -15.48
C GLY A 89 -7.80 -2.23 -16.03
N ARG A 90 -7.41 -1.54 -17.11
CA ARG A 90 -6.05 -1.67 -17.67
C ARG A 90 -5.06 -1.02 -16.71
N ASP A 91 -4.21 -1.84 -16.10
CA ASP A 91 -3.16 -1.43 -15.16
C ASP A 91 -3.65 -0.65 -13.93
N THR A 92 -4.92 -0.81 -13.56
CA THR A 92 -5.54 -0.19 -12.38
C THR A 92 -6.03 -1.25 -11.41
N TYR A 93 -5.77 -1.03 -10.12
CA TYR A 93 -5.97 -2.00 -9.06
C TYR A 93 -6.54 -1.36 -7.80
N LYS A 94 -7.32 -2.14 -7.07
CA LYS A 94 -7.65 -1.88 -5.67
C LYS A 94 -6.93 -2.92 -4.82
N LEU A 95 -6.31 -2.46 -3.73
CA LEU A 95 -5.67 -3.33 -2.76
C LEU A 95 -6.53 -3.30 -1.52
N TYR A 96 -6.99 -4.46 -1.04
CA TYR A 96 -7.83 -4.53 0.15
C TYR A 96 -7.45 -5.69 1.05
N VAL A 97 -7.83 -5.57 2.32
CA VAL A 97 -7.83 -6.67 3.29
C VAL A 97 -9.26 -6.95 3.72
N THR A 98 -9.53 -8.17 4.15
CA THR A 98 -10.84 -8.54 4.69
C THR A 98 -10.79 -8.45 6.22
N ASN A 99 -11.71 -7.67 6.80
CA ASN A 99 -11.95 -7.64 8.24
C ASN A 99 -13.35 -8.21 8.49
N ASP A 100 -13.40 -9.46 8.95
CA ASP A 100 -14.62 -10.28 9.03
C ASP A 100 -15.33 -10.43 7.68
N SER A 101 -16.28 -9.53 7.39
CA SER A 101 -17.06 -9.49 6.15
C SER A 101 -16.93 -8.14 5.41
N GLU A 102 -16.18 -7.19 5.95
CA GLU A 102 -15.95 -5.87 5.35
C GLU A 102 -14.61 -5.86 4.60
N LYS A 103 -14.61 -5.35 3.36
CA LYS A 103 -13.37 -5.04 2.63
C LYS A 103 -12.87 -3.68 3.06
N LEU A 104 -11.63 -3.61 3.55
CA LEU A 104 -10.94 -2.36 3.86
C LEU A 104 -9.83 -2.12 2.83
N TYR A 105 -9.93 -1.02 2.11
CA TYR A 105 -9.10 -0.69 0.96
C TYR A 105 -7.92 0.18 1.36
N LEU A 106 -6.71 -0.17 0.91
CA LEU A 106 -5.55 0.70 1.02
C LEU A 106 -5.78 1.98 0.21
N TYR A 107 -5.79 3.13 0.86
CA TYR A 107 -6.14 4.41 0.23
C TYR A 107 -5.50 5.59 0.97
N LEU A 108 -5.66 6.80 0.45
CA LEU A 108 -5.24 8.01 1.16
C LEU A 108 -6.10 8.21 2.41
N ALA A 109 -5.48 8.59 3.53
CA ALA A 109 -6.20 8.89 4.77
C ALA A 109 -7.14 10.11 4.55
N PRO A 110 -8.45 9.99 4.85
CA PRO A 110 -9.44 11.01 4.53
C PRO A 110 -9.29 12.32 5.32
N ASP A 111 -8.77 12.26 6.55
CA ASP A 111 -8.80 13.40 7.49
C ASP A 111 -7.48 14.19 7.56
N TRP A 112 -6.49 13.83 6.73
CA TRP A 112 -5.12 14.35 6.89
C TRP A 112 -4.85 15.44 5.84
N SER A 113 -5.47 16.61 6.07
CA SER A 113 -5.44 17.80 5.21
C SER A 113 -4.05 18.26 4.74
N HIS A 114 -2.97 17.80 5.40
CA HIS A 114 -1.60 18.19 5.07
C HIS A 114 -0.59 17.04 5.03
N SER A 115 -1.03 15.78 5.17
CA SER A 115 -0.10 14.66 5.26
C SER A 115 -0.61 13.49 4.43
N PRO A 116 0.14 13.06 3.39
CA PRO A 116 -0.34 12.08 2.43
C PRO A 116 -0.19 10.66 3.00
N LYS A 117 -0.66 10.42 4.23
CA LYS A 117 -0.63 9.08 4.82
C LYS A 117 -1.59 8.16 4.10
N VAL A 118 -1.26 6.89 4.17
CA VAL A 118 -2.08 5.79 3.66
C VAL A 118 -2.76 5.10 4.84
N ALA A 119 -4.02 4.73 4.65
CA ALA A 119 -4.85 4.06 5.62
C ALA A 119 -5.69 2.96 4.94
N LEU A 120 -6.33 2.12 5.74
CA LEU A 120 -7.35 1.19 5.25
C LEU A 120 -8.72 1.86 5.42
N VAL A 121 -9.42 2.13 4.33
CA VAL A 121 -10.69 2.87 4.29
C VAL A 121 -11.82 1.99 3.77
N ARG A 122 -13.08 2.43 3.94
CA ARG A 122 -14.23 1.72 3.37
C ARG A 122 -14.33 1.91 1.87
N GLU A 123 -15.06 1.02 1.20
CA GLU A 123 -15.27 1.09 -0.25
C GLU A 123 -15.80 2.45 -0.73
N GLN A 124 -16.75 3.03 0.00
CA GLN A 124 -17.34 4.34 -0.29
C GLN A 124 -16.34 5.51 -0.29
N ASP A 125 -15.21 5.35 0.41
CA ASP A 125 -14.15 6.34 0.54
C ASP A 125 -13.03 6.09 -0.49
N ALA A 126 -12.87 4.84 -0.95
CA ALA A 126 -11.86 4.43 -1.94
C ALA A 126 -12.31 4.67 -3.39
N LYS A 127 -12.40 5.95 -3.77
CA LYS A 127 -12.94 6.40 -5.07
C LYS A 127 -11.97 6.28 -6.25
N ASP A 128 -10.66 6.29 -5.97
CA ASP A 128 -9.59 6.17 -6.97
C ASP A 128 -8.89 4.81 -6.92
N HIS A 129 -7.94 4.62 -7.83
CA HIS A 129 -7.24 3.35 -8.06
C HIS A 129 -5.72 3.52 -7.97
N TRP A 130 -5.07 2.40 -7.68
CA TRP A 130 -3.63 2.26 -7.74
C TRP A 130 -3.21 1.76 -9.12
N HIS A 131 -2.05 2.21 -9.61
CA HIS A 131 -1.36 1.62 -10.74
C HIS A 131 -0.13 0.89 -10.25
N ILE A 132 0.05 -0.35 -10.68
CA ILE A 132 1.22 -1.16 -10.33
C ILE A 132 2.07 -1.31 -11.59
N LYS A 133 3.31 -0.82 -11.56
CA LYS A 133 4.25 -0.88 -12.69
C LYS A 133 5.56 -1.50 -12.25
N LEU A 134 6.12 -2.37 -13.09
CA LEU A 134 7.48 -2.89 -12.89
C LEU A 134 8.49 -1.74 -12.93
N VAL A 135 9.51 -1.80 -12.07
CA VAL A 135 10.69 -0.95 -12.17
C VAL A 135 11.64 -1.60 -13.18
N ALA A 136 11.98 -0.85 -14.23
CA ALA A 136 12.94 -1.27 -15.27
C ALA A 136 14.39 -1.10 -14.81
#